data_AF-A0A811LPJ6-F1
#
_entry.id   AF-A0A811LPJ6-F1
#
_cell.length_a   1.000
_cell.length_b   1.000
_cell.length_c   1.000
_cell.angle_alpha   90.00
_cell.angle_beta   90.00
_cell.angle_gamma   90.00
#
_symmetry.space_group_name_H-M   'P 1'
#
loop_
_entity.id
_entity.type
_entity.pdbx_description
1 polymer ?
#
loop_
_entity_poly.entity_id
_entity_poly.type
_entity_poly.pdbx_seq_one_letter_code
_entity_poly.pdbx_strand_id
1 'polypeptide(L)'
;MSMANPEDIARAVAALQSHPALANAVAQAQQAQSNGTASTSAQNASLPQYSVPGPVMAGTSKYTQLLALIEELGKDIRPTYTGNRNCSERLKRGLVHARILVRECLVEIERNAARNQ
;
A
#
# COMPACT_ATOMS: atom_id res chain seq x y z
N MET A 1 -20.92 21.61 48.33
CA MET A 1 -20.20 21.90 47.08
C MET A 1 -18.74 21.52 47.30
N SER A 2 -18.41 20.23 47.23
CA SER A 2 -17.06 19.75 47.52
C SER A 2 -16.15 20.05 46.33
N MET A 3 -15.14 20.89 46.56
CA MET A 3 -14.06 21.17 45.63
C MET A 3 -13.26 19.87 45.41
N ALA A 4 -13.07 19.50 44.14
CA ALA A 4 -12.19 18.41 43.76
C ALA A 4 -10.75 18.72 44.20
N ASN A 5 -10.14 17.76 44.89
CA ASN A 5 -8.82 17.88 45.48
C ASN A 5 -7.76 17.92 44.35
N PRO A 6 -6.78 18.83 44.36
CA PRO A 6 -5.77 18.95 43.30
C PRO A 6 -4.87 17.71 43.16
N GLU A 7 -4.85 16.81 44.15
CA GLU A 7 -4.14 15.53 44.08
C GLU A 7 -4.81 14.52 43.15
N ASP A 8 -6.14 14.53 42.99
CA ASP A 8 -6.84 13.62 42.06
C ASP A 8 -6.55 13.95 40.60
N ILE A 9 -6.36 15.24 40.28
CA ILE A 9 -5.96 15.69 38.93
C ILE A 9 -4.52 15.23 38.62
N ALA A 10 -3.61 15.36 39.58
CA ALA A 10 -2.22 14.88 39.42
C ALA A 10 -2.16 13.35 39.28
N ARG A 11 -3.03 12.62 40.00
CA ARG A 11 -3.13 11.15 39.90
C ARG A 11 -3.74 10.68 38.58
N ALA A 12 -4.72 11.41 38.04
CA ALA A 12 -5.29 11.15 36.72
C ALA A 12 -4.29 11.40 35.58
N VAL A 13 -3.43 12.42 35.71
CA VAL A 13 -2.35 12.70 34.74
C VAL A 13 -1.23 11.65 34.84
N ALA A 14 -0.87 11.21 36.04
CA ALA A 14 0.12 10.13 36.23
C ALA A 14 -0.35 8.77 35.68
N ALA A 15 -1.66 8.47 35.76
CA ALA A 15 -2.24 7.23 35.21
C ALA A 15 -2.24 7.19 33.67
N LEU A 16 -2.18 8.34 32.98
CA LEU A 16 -2.02 8.39 31.52
C LEU A 16 -0.58 8.12 31.06
N GLN A 17 0.40 8.12 31.97
CA GLN A 17 1.82 7.96 31.64
C GLN A 17 2.31 6.50 31.78
N SER A 18 1.46 5.60 32.29
CA SER A 18 1.76 4.17 32.51
C SER A 18 1.16 3.25 31.44
N HIS A 19 1.30 3.57 30.16
CA HIS A 19 1.01 2.64 29.06
C HIS A 19 2.28 2.28 28.28
N PRO A 20 3.04 1.25 28.68
CA PRO A 20 4.26 0.82 28.00
C PRO A 20 4.04 -0.06 26.76
N ALA A 21 2.84 -0.06 26.15
CA ALA A 21 2.51 -0.97 25.04
C ALA A 21 2.86 -0.44 23.64
N LEU A 22 3.28 0.83 23.50
CA LEU A 22 3.58 1.43 22.19
C LEU A 22 5.07 1.64 21.90
N ALA A 23 5.97 1.38 22.86
CA ALA A 23 7.42 1.50 22.64
C ALA A 23 8.03 0.28 21.93
N ASN A 24 7.44 -0.91 22.09
CA ASN A 24 8.02 -2.15 21.55
C ASN A 24 7.72 -2.42 20.07
N ALA A 25 6.71 -1.76 19.46
CA ALA A 25 6.37 -2.00 18.06
C ALA A 25 7.32 -1.31 17.07
N VAL A 26 8.06 -0.27 17.50
CA VAL A 26 9.02 0.46 16.65
C VAL A 26 10.42 -0.17 16.68
N ALA A 27 10.75 -0.98 17.69
CA ALA A 27 12.09 -1.57 17.83
C ALA A 27 12.32 -2.87 17.02
N GLN A 28 11.27 -3.53 16.52
CA GLN A 28 11.38 -4.83 15.82
C GLN A 28 11.53 -4.74 14.28
N ALA A 29 11.56 -3.54 13.70
CA ALA A 29 11.71 -3.37 12.25
C ALA A 29 13.16 -3.18 11.75
N GLN A 30 14.18 -3.25 12.62
CA GLN A 30 15.57 -2.91 12.25
C GLN A 30 16.60 -4.05 12.38
N GLN A 31 16.20 -5.33 12.32
CA GLN A 31 17.13 -6.47 12.39
C GLN A 31 16.94 -7.44 11.21
N ALA A 32 17.38 -7.04 10.02
CA ALA A 32 17.75 -7.94 8.94
C ALA A 32 18.63 -7.24 7.89
N GLN A 33 19.77 -6.63 8.27
CA GLN A 33 20.79 -6.28 7.27
C GLN A 33 22.22 -6.17 7.84
N SER A 34 22.96 -7.28 7.74
CA SER A 34 24.44 -7.37 7.77
C SER A 34 24.77 -8.85 7.49
N ASN A 35 25.57 -9.30 6.53
CA ASN A 35 26.72 -8.73 5.82
C ASN A 35 26.91 -9.48 4.50
N GLY A 36 27.22 -8.75 3.43
CA GLY A 36 27.94 -9.29 2.27
C GLY A 36 29.35 -8.69 2.25
N THR A 37 30.38 -9.53 2.25
CA THR A 37 31.77 -9.12 1.99
C THR A 37 32.37 -9.96 0.86
N ALA A 38 32.86 -9.22 -0.14
CA ALA A 38 33.95 -9.53 -1.07
C ALA A 38 33.76 -10.66 -2.11
N SER A 39 33.57 -10.26 -3.37
CA SER A 39 34.23 -10.87 -4.53
C SER A 39 34.34 -9.84 -5.66
N THR A 40 35.56 -9.42 -5.92
CA THR A 40 35.98 -8.58 -7.06
C THR A 40 36.23 -9.46 -8.28
N SER A 41 35.46 -9.28 -9.36
CA SER A 41 35.89 -9.58 -10.73
C SER A 41 34.88 -9.09 -11.77
N ALA A 42 35.22 -7.94 -12.38
CA ALA A 42 35.16 -7.64 -13.81
C ALA A 42 33.88 -7.96 -14.64
N GLN A 43 33.39 -6.89 -15.29
CA GLN A 43 32.77 -6.86 -16.63
C GLN A 43 31.29 -7.27 -16.78
N ASN A 44 30.39 -6.29 -16.86
CA ASN A 44 29.69 -5.85 -18.09
C ASN A 44 28.56 -4.86 -17.70
N ALA A 45 28.37 -3.81 -18.49
CA ALA A 45 27.37 -2.77 -18.22
C ALA A 45 25.95 -3.26 -18.54
N SER A 46 25.14 -3.47 -17.51
CA SER A 46 23.72 -3.79 -17.64
C SER A 46 22.90 -2.72 -16.93
N LEU A 47 22.02 -2.07 -17.70
CA LEU A 47 21.05 -1.08 -17.24
C LEU A 47 20.23 -1.64 -16.06
N PRO A 48 19.99 -0.88 -14.97
CA PRO A 48 19.10 -1.34 -13.90
C PRO A 48 17.69 -1.48 -14.46
N GLN A 49 17.25 -2.73 -14.58
CA GLN A 49 15.91 -3.09 -15.02
C GLN A 49 14.97 -2.96 -13.81
N TYR A 50 14.22 -1.86 -13.77
CA TYR A 50 13.17 -1.63 -12.78
C TYR A 50 12.00 -2.61 -13.05
N SER A 51 12.12 -3.85 -12.59
CA SER A 51 10.98 -4.75 -12.49
C SER A 51 10.22 -4.37 -11.23
N VAL A 52 9.08 -3.71 -11.40
CA VAL A 52 8.14 -3.41 -10.31
C VAL A 52 7.33 -4.68 -10.07
N PRO A 53 7.46 -5.38 -8.94
CA PRO A 53 6.56 -6.45 -8.57
C PRO A 53 5.27 -5.78 -8.05
N GLY A 54 4.43 -5.30 -8.97
CA GLY A 54 3.03 -5.12 -8.65
C GLY A 54 2.43 -6.50 -8.40
N PRO A 55 1.41 -6.65 -7.52
CA PRO A 55 0.74 -7.92 -7.31
C PRO A 55 0.19 -8.40 -8.66
N VAL A 56 0.93 -9.29 -9.31
CA VAL A 56 0.44 -10.08 -10.41
C VAL A 56 -0.58 -11.01 -9.79
N MET A 57 -1.85 -10.64 -9.88
CA MET A 57 -2.96 -11.55 -9.69
C MET A 57 -2.89 -12.58 -10.84
N ALA A 58 -1.87 -13.43 -10.79
CA ALA A 58 -1.58 -14.46 -11.75
C ALA A 58 -2.70 -15.50 -11.65
N GLY A 59 -3.66 -15.42 -12.56
CA GLY A 59 -4.79 -16.33 -12.67
C GLY A 59 -6.18 -15.70 -12.60
N THR A 60 -6.31 -14.39 -12.32
CA THR A 60 -7.62 -13.73 -12.34
C THR A 60 -7.91 -13.11 -13.70
N SER A 61 -9.08 -13.37 -14.28
CA SER A 61 -9.55 -12.74 -15.53
C SER A 61 -9.43 -11.22 -15.46
N LYS A 62 -9.22 -10.52 -16.59
CA LYS A 62 -9.01 -9.06 -16.58
C LYS A 62 -10.16 -8.30 -15.94
N TYR A 63 -11.38 -8.83 -16.03
CA TYR A 63 -12.55 -8.30 -15.34
C TYR A 63 -12.40 -8.31 -13.80
N THR A 64 -11.96 -9.43 -13.23
CA THR A 64 -11.73 -9.54 -11.77
C THR A 64 -10.64 -8.57 -11.32
N GLN A 65 -9.59 -8.43 -12.13
CA GLN A 65 -8.51 -7.47 -11.86
C GLN A 65 -9.01 -6.01 -11.91
N LEU A 66 -9.96 -5.71 -12.82
CA LEU A 66 -10.60 -4.40 -12.92
C LEU A 66 -11.48 -4.10 -11.70
N LEU A 67 -12.25 -5.07 -11.22
CA LEU A 67 -13.06 -4.92 -10.01
C LEU A 67 -12.19 -4.62 -8.78
N ALA A 68 -11.14 -5.40 -8.57
CA ALA A 68 -10.21 -5.18 -7.45
C ALA A 68 -9.56 -3.80 -7.51
N LEU A 69 -9.19 -3.33 -8.71
CA LEU A 69 -8.62 -2.00 -8.89
C LEU A 69 -9.64 -0.89 -8.59
N ILE A 70 -10.91 -1.05 -8.93
CA ILE A 70 -11.97 -0.09 -8.59
C ILE A 70 -12.17 0.00 -7.08
N GLU A 71 -12.18 -1.12 -6.37
CA GLU A 71 -12.28 -1.15 -4.90
C GLU A 71 -11.10 -0.44 -4.23
N GLU A 72 -9.88 -0.68 -4.71
CA GLU A 72 -8.68 0.01 -4.26
C GLU A 72 -8.77 1.53 -4.46
N LEU A 73 -9.22 1.99 -5.64
CA LEU A 73 -9.37 3.41 -5.93
C LEU A 73 -10.40 4.08 -5.01
N GLY A 74 -11.48 3.39 -4.65
CA GLY A 74 -12.49 3.90 -3.73
C GLY A 74 -11.93 4.28 -2.35
N LYS A 75 -10.89 3.56 -1.88
CA LYS A 75 -10.24 3.82 -0.57
C LYS A 75 -9.44 5.12 -0.57
N ASP A 76 -8.86 5.50 -1.71
CA ASP A 76 -8.01 6.69 -1.85
C ASP A 76 -8.81 7.99 -2.06
N ILE A 77 -10.12 7.91 -2.33
CA ILE A 77 -10.96 9.09 -2.61
C ILE A 77 -11.02 10.04 -1.40
N ARG A 78 -11.39 9.53 -0.21
CA ARG A 78 -11.53 10.38 0.99
C ARG A 78 -10.22 11.05 1.41
N PRO A 79 -9.09 10.33 1.52
CA PRO A 79 -7.80 10.94 1.88
C PRO A 79 -7.26 11.92 0.82
N THR A 80 -7.66 11.77 -0.44
CA THR A 80 -7.29 12.71 -1.51
C THR A 80 -7.94 14.08 -1.29
N TYR A 81 -9.19 14.13 -0.84
CA TYR A 81 -9.86 15.40 -0.52
C TYR A 81 -9.25 16.13 0.68
N THR A 82 -8.57 15.42 1.58
CA THR A 82 -7.85 16.03 2.71
C THR A 82 -6.41 16.44 2.36
N GLY A 83 -6.02 16.38 1.08
CA GLY A 83 -4.72 16.84 0.61
C GLY A 83 -3.59 15.81 0.72
N ASN A 84 -3.88 14.52 0.89
CA ASN A 84 -2.83 13.50 0.89
C ASN A 84 -2.26 13.33 -0.53
N ARG A 85 -1.02 13.80 -0.72
CA ARG A 85 -0.32 13.78 -2.01
C ARG A 85 -0.07 12.36 -2.53
N ASN A 86 0.18 11.40 -1.65
CA ASN A 86 0.43 10.01 -2.06
C ASN A 86 -0.86 9.35 -2.57
N CYS A 87 -1.97 9.47 -1.83
CA CYS A 87 -3.28 9.00 -2.28
C CYS A 87 -3.70 9.66 -3.60
N SER A 88 -3.44 10.97 -3.75
CA SER A 88 -3.72 11.70 -4.99
C SER A 88 -2.96 11.14 -6.20
N GLU A 89 -1.67 10.81 -6.02
CA GLU A 89 -0.84 10.19 -7.06
C GLU A 89 -1.31 8.77 -7.39
N ARG A 90 -1.61 7.97 -6.37
CA ARG A 90 -2.15 6.61 -6.53
C ARG A 90 -3.46 6.63 -7.30
N LEU A 91 -4.38 7.52 -6.94
CA LEU A 91 -5.68 7.65 -7.61
C LEU A 91 -5.51 8.01 -9.08
N LYS A 92 -4.64 8.98 -9.41
CA LYS A 92 -4.34 9.37 -10.79
C LYS A 92 -3.76 8.19 -11.59
N ARG A 93 -2.78 7.49 -11.05
CA ARG A 93 -2.14 6.33 -11.72
C ARG A 93 -3.12 5.17 -11.87
N GLY A 94 -3.91 4.89 -10.85
CA GLY A 94 -4.93 3.84 -10.86
C GLY A 94 -6.01 4.09 -11.90
N LEU A 95 -6.48 5.34 -12.07
CA LEU A 95 -7.46 5.68 -13.12
C LEU A 95 -6.93 5.46 -14.54
N VAL A 96 -5.66 5.81 -14.80
CA VAL A 96 -5.02 5.54 -16.10
C VAL A 96 -4.90 4.04 -16.34
N HIS A 97 -4.48 3.29 -15.32
CA HIS A 97 -4.37 1.83 -15.41
C HIS A 97 -5.73 1.17 -15.64
N ALA A 98 -6.78 1.59 -14.92
CA ALA A 98 -8.16 1.13 -15.12
C ALA A 98 -8.60 1.28 -16.57
N ARG A 99 -8.30 2.43 -17.18
CA ARG A 99 -8.67 2.71 -18.56
C ARG A 99 -8.01 1.75 -19.55
N ILE A 100 -6.75 1.40 -19.34
CA ILE A 100 -6.03 0.43 -20.18
C ILE A 100 -6.66 -0.94 -19.98
N LEU A 101 -6.86 -1.35 -18.74
CA LEU A 101 -7.41 -2.66 -18.38
C LEU A 101 -8.83 -2.86 -18.93
N VAL A 102 -9.66 -1.82 -18.98
CA VAL A 102 -10.99 -1.86 -19.62
C VAL A 102 -10.88 -2.20 -21.11
N ARG A 103 -9.92 -1.59 -21.84
CA ARG A 103 -9.72 -1.90 -23.26
C ARG A 103 -9.36 -3.36 -23.46
N GLU A 104 -8.46 -3.86 -22.62
CA GLU A 104 -8.05 -5.26 -22.68
C GLU A 104 -9.18 -6.21 -22.29
N CYS A 105 -10.02 -5.82 -21.33
CA CYS A 105 -11.18 -6.61 -20.88
C CYS A 105 -12.24 -6.72 -21.98
N LEU A 106 -12.48 -5.65 -22.76
CA LEU A 106 -13.39 -5.70 -23.92
C LEU A 106 -12.92 -6.69 -24.98
N VAL A 107 -11.63 -6.61 -25.35
CA VAL A 107 -11.03 -7.53 -26.33
C VAL A 107 -11.07 -8.98 -25.84
N GLU A 108 -10.84 -9.21 -24.54
CA GLU A 108 -10.94 -10.55 -23.94
C GLU A 108 -12.38 -11.10 -24.04
N ILE A 109 -13.40 -10.27 -23.79
CA ILE A 109 -14.81 -10.66 -23.92
C ILE A 109 -15.16 -11.01 -25.37
N GLU A 110 -14.79 -10.17 -26.33
CA GLU A 110 -15.03 -10.42 -27.76
C GLU A 110 -14.40 -11.74 -28.22
N ARG A 111 -13.16 -12.00 -27.79
CA ARG A 111 -12.45 -13.24 -28.12
C ARG A 111 -13.06 -14.46 -27.46
N ASN A 112 -13.58 -14.33 -26.24
CA ASN A 112 -14.22 -15.44 -25.53
C ASN A 112 -15.61 -15.74 -26.10
N ALA A 113 -16.34 -14.72 -26.55
CA ALA A 113 -17.60 -14.88 -27.27
C ALA A 113 -17.40 -15.56 -28.64
N ALA A 114 -16.37 -15.17 -29.39
CA ALA A 114 -16.02 -15.80 -30.68
C ALA A 114 -15.52 -17.24 -30.56
N ARG A 115 -15.06 -17.67 -29.37
CA ARG A 115 -14.64 -19.05 -29.09
C ARG A 115 -15.79 -20.00 -28.73
N ASN A 116 -16.91 -19.45 -28.28
CA ASN A 116 -18.08 -20.20 -27.81
C ASN A 116 -19.23 -20.22 -28.83
N GLN A 117 -18.95 -19.86 -30.09
CA GLN A 117 -19.80 -20.03 -31.26
C GLN A 117 -19.15 -21.02 -32.22
#